data_AF-A0A944MLG6-F1
#
_entry.id   AF-A0A944MLG6-F1
#
_cell.length_a   1.000
_cell.length_b   1.000
_cell.length_c   1.000
_cell.angle_alpha   90.00
_cell.angle_beta   90.00
_cell.angle_gamma   90.00
#
_symmetry.space_group_name_H-M   'P 1'
#
loop_
_entity.id
_entity.type
_entity.pdbx_description
1 polymer ?
#
loop_
_entity_poly.entity_id
_entity_poly.type
_entity_poly.pdbx_seq_one_letter_code
_entity_poly.pdbx_strand_id
1 'polypeptide(L)'
;MSKHPKFEMKFLDEGNFVKLLLARDEKLFCDYENEEAKSVRVRAPLPKKEKLLEMAKHWVSHDSRWESVEQWLHFYNECRDREIFEQVQEIRKSVKRISQNSKSKKIALDILNDHIKNKI
;
A
#
# COMPACT_ATOMS: atom_id res chain seq x y z
N MET A 1 -8.64 -26.48 0.83
CA MET A 1 -8.52 -25.39 1.82
C MET A 1 -7.50 -24.39 1.31
N SER A 2 -7.94 -23.29 0.71
CA SER A 2 -7.03 -22.20 0.29
C SER A 2 -6.57 -21.44 1.54
N LYS A 3 -5.34 -21.66 1.99
CA LYS A 3 -4.71 -20.84 3.03
C LYS A 3 -4.23 -19.56 2.37
N HIS A 4 -5.14 -18.60 2.20
CA HIS A 4 -4.72 -17.26 1.81
C HIS A 4 -3.77 -16.72 2.88
N PRO A 5 -2.56 -16.28 2.51
CA PRO A 5 -1.61 -15.76 3.48
C PRO A 5 -2.17 -14.50 4.13
N LYS A 6 -2.11 -14.45 5.46
CA LYS A 6 -2.67 -13.34 6.23
C LYS A 6 -1.63 -12.22 6.26
N PHE A 7 -1.93 -11.11 5.59
CA PHE A 7 -1.14 -9.90 5.69
C PHE A 7 -1.58 -9.14 6.92
N GLU A 8 -0.62 -8.65 7.70
CA GLU A 8 -0.88 -7.72 8.79
C GLU A 8 -0.29 -6.37 8.43
N MET A 9 -1.18 -5.37 8.37
CA MET A 9 -0.83 -3.99 8.08
C MET A 9 -1.27 -3.12 9.26
N LYS A 10 -0.34 -2.37 9.83
CA LYS A 10 -0.63 -1.34 10.83
C LYS A 10 -0.25 0.01 10.24
N PHE A 11 -1.22 0.93 10.26
CA PHE A 11 -1.08 2.26 9.71
C PHE A 11 -1.45 3.29 10.77
N LEU A 12 -0.57 4.28 10.97
CA LEU A 12 -0.87 5.49 11.72
C LEU A 12 -0.70 6.68 10.76
N ASP A 13 -1.73 7.49 10.62
CA ASP A 13 -1.72 8.72 9.82
C ASP A 13 -2.38 9.84 10.61
N GLU A 14 -1.55 10.76 11.09
CA GLU A 14 -1.95 11.98 11.80
C GLU A 14 -1.87 13.21 10.90
N GLY A 15 -1.89 13.01 9.57
CA GLY A 15 -1.88 14.07 8.56
C GLY A 15 -0.48 14.56 8.17
N ASN A 16 0.45 14.64 9.13
CA ASN A 16 1.86 15.00 8.90
C ASN A 16 2.83 13.84 9.18
N PHE A 17 2.34 12.81 9.85
CA PHE A 17 3.11 11.63 10.22
C PHE A 17 2.47 10.41 9.59
N VAL A 18 3.28 9.63 8.88
CA VAL A 18 2.86 8.34 8.34
C VAL A 18 3.77 7.26 8.87
N LYS A 19 3.21 6.25 9.54
CA LYS A 19 3.88 4.99 9.87
C LYS A 19 3.20 3.82 9.19
N LEU A 20 3.97 3.06 8.42
CA LEU A 20 3.51 1.83 7.77
C LEU A 20 4.40 0.66 8.22
N LEU A 21 3.75 -0.31 8.86
CA LEU A 21 4.31 -1.64 9.07
C LEU A 21 3.53 -2.64 8.23
N LEU A 22 4.24 -3.31 7.32
CA LEU A 22 3.68 -4.38 6.52
C LEU A 22 4.45 -5.67 6.76
N ALA A 23 3.75 -6.66 7.31
CA ALA A 23 4.26 -7.99 7.54
C ALA A 23 3.36 -9.04 6.86
N ARG A 24 3.97 -10.18 6.52
CA ARG A 24 3.25 -11.39 6.14
C ARG A 24 3.87 -12.54 6.89
N ASP A 25 3.03 -13.30 7.57
CA ASP A 25 3.45 -14.36 8.48
C ASP A 25 4.43 -13.77 9.52
N GLU A 26 5.73 -14.04 9.42
CA GLU A 26 6.77 -13.50 10.31
C GLU A 26 7.79 -12.59 9.61
N LYS A 27 7.56 -12.29 8.33
CA LYS A 27 8.51 -11.50 7.52
C LYS A 27 8.05 -10.05 7.41
N LEU A 28 8.91 -9.13 7.82
CA LEU A 28 8.72 -7.69 7.63
C LEU A 28 9.07 -7.31 6.18
N PHE A 29 8.13 -6.69 5.47
CA PHE A 29 8.28 -6.26 4.08
C PHE A 29 8.49 -4.76 3.95
N CYS A 30 7.92 -3.99 4.87
CA CYS A 30 8.03 -2.54 4.89
C CYS A 30 7.93 -2.06 6.33
N ASP A 31 8.91 -1.24 6.72
CA ASP A 31 8.93 -0.46 7.94
C ASP A 31 9.28 0.97 7.51
N TYR A 32 8.28 1.83 7.51
CA TYR A 32 8.38 3.19 7.01
C TYR A 32 7.81 4.17 8.02
N GLU A 33 8.57 5.22 8.28
CA GLU A 33 8.15 6.37 9.09
C GLU A 33 8.54 7.65 8.34
N ASN A 34 7.65 8.65 8.36
CA ASN A 34 7.96 9.98 7.87
C ASN A 34 7.15 11.03 8.62
N GLU A 35 7.85 11.82 9.42
CA GLU A 35 7.33 12.93 10.24
C GLU A 35 7.16 14.23 9.45
N GLU A 36 7.75 14.33 8.25
CA GLU A 36 7.69 15.51 7.37
C GLU A 36 6.74 15.29 6.17
N ALA A 37 5.91 14.25 6.22
CA ALA A 37 5.01 13.94 5.12
C ALA A 37 3.97 15.06 4.96
N LYS A 38 3.86 15.63 3.77
CA LYS A 38 2.75 16.54 3.47
C LYS A 38 1.45 15.74 3.44
N SER A 39 0.38 16.31 4.01
CA SER A 39 -0.95 15.72 3.93
C SER A 39 -1.34 15.38 2.49
N VAL A 40 -1.67 14.12 2.25
CA VAL A 40 -2.16 13.63 0.96
C VAL A 40 -3.66 13.40 1.09
N ARG A 41 -4.46 14.08 0.27
CA ARG A 41 -5.91 13.85 0.23
C ARG A 41 -6.22 12.56 -0.52
N VAL A 42 -6.51 11.49 0.20
CA VAL A 42 -7.06 10.26 -0.38
C VAL A 42 -8.56 10.42 -0.58
N ARG A 43 -9.04 10.39 -1.82
CA ARG A 43 -10.48 10.37 -2.14
C ARG A 43 -11.03 8.95 -2.06
N ALA A 44 -10.93 8.32 -0.90
CA ALA A 44 -11.53 7.03 -0.63
C ALA A 44 -12.25 7.11 0.73
N PRO A 45 -13.54 7.50 0.77
CA PRO A 45 -14.26 7.57 2.03
C PRO A 45 -14.35 6.17 2.64
N LEU A 46 -14.06 6.07 3.93
CA LEU A 46 -14.30 4.84 4.68
C LEU A 46 -15.80 4.47 4.57
N PRO A 47 -16.14 3.24 4.15
CA PRO A 47 -17.53 2.84 4.09
C PRO A 47 -18.11 2.82 5.51
N LYS A 48 -19.23 3.51 5.71
CA LYS A 48 -20.01 3.36 6.95
C LYS A 48 -20.59 1.95 7.00
N LYS A 49 -20.60 1.32 8.18
CA LYS A 49 -21.06 -0.06 8.37
C LYS A 49 -22.46 -0.27 7.80
N GLU A 50 -23.36 0.67 8.03
CA GLU A 50 -24.76 0.63 7.58
C GLU A 50 -24.84 0.65 6.05
N LYS A 51 -24.05 1.52 5.41
CA LYS A 51 -23.99 1.63 3.94
C LYS A 51 -23.39 0.39 3.29
N LEU A 52 -22.36 -0.20 3.91
CA LEU A 52 -21.77 -1.43 3.42
C LEU A 52 -22.76 -2.59 3.49
N LEU A 53 -23.53 -2.68 4.59
CA LEU A 53 -24.57 -3.68 4.75
C LEU A 53 -25.73 -3.48 3.78
N GLU A 54 -26.16 -2.24 3.56
CA GLU A 54 -27.19 -1.89 2.57
C GLU A 54 -26.75 -2.31 1.16
N MET A 55 -25.50 -1.99 0.80
CA MET A 55 -24.92 -2.40 -0.48
C MET A 55 -24.85 -3.94 -0.61
N ALA A 56 -24.45 -4.64 0.44
CA ALA A 56 -24.42 -6.11 0.43
C ALA A 56 -25.83 -6.70 0.21
N LYS A 57 -26.83 -6.20 0.93
CA LYS A 57 -28.24 -6.61 0.74
C LYS A 57 -28.74 -6.33 -0.67
N HIS A 58 -28.40 -5.16 -1.22
CA HIS A 58 -28.76 -4.79 -2.59
C HIS A 58 -28.19 -5.78 -3.60
N TRP A 59 -26.91 -6.11 -3.52
CA TRP A 59 -26.30 -7.06 -4.47
C TRP A 59 -26.87 -8.46 -4.34
N VAL A 60 -27.11 -8.94 -3.12
CA VAL A 60 -27.76 -10.24 -2.89
C VAL A 60 -29.16 -10.30 -3.47
N SER A 61 -29.91 -9.20 -3.44
CA SER A 61 -31.27 -9.18 -3.99
C SER A 61 -31.33 -8.98 -5.51
N HIS A 62 -30.24 -8.57 -6.16
CA HIS A 62 -30.22 -8.21 -7.60
C HIS A 62 -29.34 -9.13 -8.45
N ASP A 63 -28.42 -9.87 -7.85
CA ASP A 63 -27.47 -10.72 -8.56
C ASP A 63 -27.49 -12.13 -7.97
N SER A 64 -28.00 -13.06 -8.77
CA SER A 64 -28.23 -14.46 -8.39
C SER A 64 -26.95 -15.24 -8.08
N ARG A 65 -25.77 -14.66 -8.30
CA ARG A 65 -24.48 -15.25 -7.91
C ARG A 65 -24.23 -15.18 -6.41
N TRP A 66 -24.93 -14.31 -5.69
CA TRP A 66 -24.77 -14.13 -4.25
C TRP A 66 -25.92 -14.80 -3.51
N GLU A 67 -25.60 -15.85 -2.77
CA GLU A 67 -26.56 -16.61 -1.97
C GLU A 67 -26.83 -15.94 -0.62
N SER A 68 -25.88 -15.14 -0.12
CA SER A 68 -25.98 -14.48 1.17
C SER A 68 -25.17 -13.19 1.27
N VAL A 69 -25.53 -12.36 2.26
CA VAL A 69 -24.80 -11.14 2.61
C VAL A 69 -23.37 -11.48 3.04
N GLU A 70 -23.20 -12.58 3.78
CA GLU A 70 -21.91 -13.08 4.25
C GLU A 70 -20.99 -13.43 3.07
N GLN A 71 -21.52 -14.11 2.05
CA GLN A 71 -20.75 -14.46 0.85
C GLN A 71 -20.28 -13.21 0.11
N TRP A 72 -21.17 -12.23 -0.05
CA TRP A 72 -20.83 -10.96 -0.70
C TRP A 72 -19.78 -10.18 0.10
N LEU A 73 -19.91 -10.12 1.43
CA LEU A 73 -18.93 -9.45 2.31
C LEU A 73 -17.56 -10.14 2.28
N HIS A 74 -17.53 -11.47 2.22
CA HIS A 74 -16.29 -12.21 2.01
C HIS A 74 -15.61 -11.83 0.69
N PHE A 75 -16.37 -11.81 -0.41
CA PHE A 75 -15.87 -11.36 -1.71
C PHE A 75 -15.38 -9.91 -1.68
N TYR A 76 -16.14 -9.00 -1.07
CA TYR A 76 -15.73 -7.61 -0.90
C TYR A 76 -14.37 -7.50 -0.18
N ASN A 77 -14.19 -8.27 0.89
CA ASN A 77 -12.94 -8.30 1.63
C ASN A 77 -11.78 -8.83 0.77
N GLU A 78 -11.97 -9.91 0.02
CA GLU A 78 -10.96 -10.43 -0.91
C GLU A 78 -10.58 -9.41 -2.00
N CYS A 79 -11.55 -8.63 -2.49
CA CYS A 79 -11.27 -7.52 -3.41
C CYS A 79 -10.40 -6.44 -2.75
N ARG A 80 -10.68 -6.07 -1.49
CA ARG A 80 -9.85 -5.10 -0.75
C ARG A 80 -8.44 -5.64 -0.54
N ASP A 81 -8.29 -6.91 -0.17
CA ASP A 81 -6.97 -7.55 0.01
C ASP A 81 -6.14 -7.52 -1.28
N ARG A 82 -6.78 -7.78 -2.43
CA ARG A 82 -6.13 -7.70 -3.74
C ARG A 82 -5.66 -6.30 -4.07
N GLU A 83 -6.51 -5.30 -3.89
CA GLU A 83 -6.14 -3.90 -4.15
C GLU A 83 -4.99 -3.45 -3.23
N ILE A 84 -5.04 -3.81 -1.94
CA ILE A 84 -3.96 -3.55 -0.99
C ILE A 84 -2.66 -4.18 -1.50
N PHE A 85 -2.69 -5.44 -1.94
CA PHE A 85 -1.51 -6.11 -2.49
C PHE A 85 -0.95 -5.40 -3.73
N GLU A 86 -1.80 -4.96 -4.66
CA GLU A 86 -1.37 -4.22 -5.85
C GLU A 86 -0.70 -2.89 -5.47
N GLN A 87 -1.29 -2.13 -4.54
CA GLN A 87 -0.71 -0.88 -4.04
C GLN A 87 0.67 -1.11 -3.38
N VAL A 88 0.80 -2.20 -2.60
CA VAL A 88 2.09 -2.60 -2.04
C VAL A 88 3.13 -2.88 -3.12
N GLN A 89 2.77 -3.52 -4.24
CA GLN A 89 3.71 -3.73 -5.34
C GLN A 89 4.19 -2.41 -5.95
N GLU A 90 3.31 -1.43 -6.11
CA GLU A 90 3.67 -0.11 -6.61
C GLU A 90 4.59 0.65 -5.65
N ILE A 91 4.37 0.54 -4.34
CA ILE A 91 5.28 1.06 -3.31
C ILE A 91 6.66 0.41 -3.46
N ARG A 92 6.74 -0.92 -3.56
CA ARG A 92 8.02 -1.66 -3.72
C ARG A 92 8.77 -1.24 -4.98
N LYS A 93 8.08 -1.09 -6.10
CA LYS A 93 8.68 -0.59 -7.36
C LYS A 93 9.24 0.83 -7.17
N SER A 94 8.49 1.69 -6.49
CA SER A 94 8.90 3.07 -6.22
C SER A 94 10.13 3.15 -5.32
N VAL A 95 10.19 2.36 -4.24
CA VAL A 95 11.38 2.25 -3.38
C VAL A 95 12.62 1.80 -4.18
N LYS A 96 12.47 0.79 -5.05
CA LYS A 96 13.57 0.36 -5.94
C LYS A 96 14.06 1.48 -6.87
N ARG A 97 13.13 2.24 -7.47
CA ARG A 97 13.49 3.40 -8.32
C ARG A 97 14.25 4.48 -7.54
N ILE A 98 13.81 4.81 -6.33
CA ILE A 98 14.51 5.77 -5.45
C ILE A 98 15.94 5.28 -5.15
N SER A 99 16.09 4.01 -4.78
CA SER A 99 17.41 3.43 -4.51
C SER A 99 18.34 3.52 -5.73
N GLN A 100 17.81 3.21 -6.93
CA GLN A 100 18.58 3.31 -8.16
C GLN A 100 18.99 4.75 -8.47
N ASN A 101 18.08 5.71 -8.34
CA ASN A 101 18.37 7.13 -8.56
C ASN A 101 19.42 7.65 -7.57
N SER A 102 19.37 7.21 -6.30
CA SER A 102 20.38 7.55 -5.30
C SER A 102 21.76 7.04 -5.69
N LYS A 103 21.87 5.80 -6.21
CA LYS A 103 23.14 5.25 -6.70
C LYS A 103 23.66 6.03 -7.92
N SER A 104 22.78 6.33 -8.88
CA SER A 104 23.13 7.14 -10.05
C SER A 104 23.64 8.53 -9.67
N LYS A 105 22.98 9.20 -8.71
CA LYS A 105 23.44 10.48 -8.17
C LYS A 105 24.84 10.39 -7.56
N LYS A 106 25.10 9.34 -6.76
CA LYS A 106 26.43 9.13 -6.17
C LYS A 106 27.51 8.99 -7.25
N ILE A 107 27.28 8.14 -8.25
CA ILE A 107 28.22 7.94 -9.37
C ILE A 107 28.50 9.27 -10.09
N ALA A 108 27.47 10.07 -10.35
CA ALA A 108 27.65 11.38 -10.99
C ALA A 108 28.50 12.35 -10.14
N LEU A 109 28.31 12.35 -8.81
CA LEU A 109 29.12 13.15 -7.90
C LEU A 109 30.56 12.67 -7.84
N ASP A 110 30.80 11.36 -7.84
CA ASP A 110 32.14 10.79 -7.85
C ASP A 110 32.90 11.21 -9.12
N ILE A 111 32.26 11.10 -10.29
CA ILE A 111 32.82 11.56 -11.58
C ILE A 111 33.12 13.07 -11.55
N LEU A 112 32.21 13.88 -11.02
CA LEU A 112 32.39 15.33 -10.92
C LEU A 112 33.60 15.67 -10.04
N ASN A 113 33.74 15.01 -8.90
CA ASN A 113 34.85 15.23 -7.98
C ASN A 113 36.19 14.82 -8.59
N ASP A 114 36.24 13.71 -9.31
CA ASP A 114 37.45 13.25 -10.00
C ASP A 114 37.86 14.23 -11.12
N HIS A 115 36.89 14.74 -11.87
CA HIS A 115 37.14 15.74 -12.91
C HIS A 115 37.67 17.06 -12.36
N ILE A 116 37.17 17.50 -11.20
CA ILE A 116 37.67 18.70 -10.52
C ILE A 116 39.10 18.47 -10.03
N LYS A 117 39.40 17.32 -9.42
CA LYS A 117 40.73 17.00 -8.90
C LYS A 117 41.80 16.90 -9.99
N ASN A 118 41.46 16.34 -11.15
CA ASN A 118 42.40 16.16 -12.26
C ASN A 118 42.62 17.43 -13.10
N LYS A 119 41.91 18.54 -12.79
CA LYS A 119 42.08 19.84 -13.45
C LYS A 119 43.01 20.81 -12.70
N ILE A 120 43.54 20.40 -11.56
CA ILE A 120 44.56 21.12 -10.75
C ILE A 120 45.88 20.39 -10.94
#